data_AF-A0A1H4U7Q5-F1
#
_entry.id   AF-A0A1H4U7Q5-F1
#
_cell.length_a   1.000
_cell.length_b   1.000
_cell.length_c   1.000
_cell.angle_alpha   90.00
_cell.angle_beta   90.00
_cell.angle_gamma   90.00
#
_symmetry.space_group_name_H-M   'P 1'
#
loop_
_entity.id
_entity.type
_entity.pdbx_description
1 polymer ?
#
loop_
_entity_poly.entity_id
_entity_poly.type
_entity_poly.pdbx_seq_one_letter_code
_entity_poly.pdbx_strand_id
1 'polypeptide(L)' 'MAQIAARNTVNAAPNLPIQGARATAAQLCTKYQVSRTTWWRWSQSPGFPAPMRFGRSVRWSPEAVDSFLTKQEG' A
#
# COMPACT_ATOMS: atom_id res chain seq x y z
N MET A 1 -23.73 -2.22 2.72
CA MET A 1 -23.49 -3.22 3.79
C MET A 1 -22.19 -3.93 3.50
N ALA A 2 -21.42 -4.18 4.56
CA ALA A 2 -20.06 -4.68 4.56
C ALA A 2 -19.87 -5.98 3.76
N GLN A 3 -18.72 -6.12 3.11
CA GLN A 3 -18.19 -7.44 2.81
C GLN A 3 -16.87 -7.63 3.55
N ILE A 4 -17.04 -8.28 4.69
CA ILE A 4 -16.03 -8.98 5.47
C ILE A 4 -15.77 -10.28 4.71
N ALA A 5 -14.56 -10.47 4.18
CA ALA A 5 -14.12 -11.77 3.68
C ALA A 5 -12.93 -12.21 4.53
N ALA A 6 -13.21 -13.11 5.47
CA ALA A 6 -12.21 -13.76 6.28
C ALA A 6 -11.37 -14.77 5.46
N ARG A 7 -10.23 -15.11 6.07
CA ARG A 7 -9.58 -16.42 6.22
C ARG A 7 -8.69 -17.02 5.09
N ASN A 8 -7.40 -17.11 5.48
CA ASN A 8 -6.51 -18.28 5.42
C ASN A 8 -5.80 -18.60 4.10
N THR A 9 -4.46 -18.47 4.05
CA THR A 9 -3.50 -19.60 4.12
C THR A 9 -2.08 -19.11 3.84
N VAL A 10 -1.17 -19.55 4.69
CA VAL A 10 0.29 -19.59 4.51
C VAL A 10 0.64 -20.24 3.16
N ASN A 11 1.13 -19.45 2.20
CA ASN A 11 2.13 -19.80 1.18
C ASN A 11 2.12 -18.78 0.04
N ALA A 12 3.28 -18.13 -0.15
CA ALA A 12 3.69 -17.41 -1.36
C ALA A 12 2.68 -16.38 -1.90
N ALA A 13 2.67 -15.16 -1.34
CA ALA A 13 2.11 -14.02 -2.07
C ALA A 13 3.19 -13.47 -3.02
N PRO A 14 3.11 -13.65 -4.36
CA PRO A 14 4.03 -13.01 -5.32
C PRO A 14 3.93 -11.47 -5.34
N ASN A 15 3.15 -10.89 -4.43
CA ASN A 15 2.76 -9.49 -4.37
C ASN A 15 3.00 -8.86 -2.98
N LEU A 16 3.82 -9.46 -2.11
CA LEU A 16 4.30 -8.73 -0.93
C LEU A 16 5.49 -7.85 -1.33
N PRO A 17 5.56 -6.60 -0.86
CA PRO A 17 6.73 -5.77 -1.12
C PRO A 17 7.92 -6.38 -0.40
N ILE A 18 9.00 -6.68 -1.14
CA ILE A 18 10.28 -7.09 -0.55
C ILE A 18 10.72 -5.97 0.38
N GLN A 19 11.12 -6.30 1.62
CA GLN A 19 11.62 -5.32 2.59
C GLN A 19 12.81 -4.56 1.97
N GLY A 20 12.74 -3.23 1.90
CA GLY A 20 13.73 -2.39 1.21
C GLY A 20 13.47 -2.15 -0.29
N ALA A 21 12.48 -2.81 -0.90
CA ALA A 21 12.09 -2.58 -2.28
C ALA A 21 10.85 -1.70 -2.41
N ARG A 22 10.78 -0.95 -3.52
CA ARG A 22 9.64 -0.09 -3.84
C ARG A 22 8.42 -0.94 -4.18
N ALA A 23 7.32 -0.69 -3.48
CA ALA A 23 6.08 -1.42 -3.57
C ALA A 23 5.15 -0.81 -4.62
N THR A 24 4.44 -1.64 -5.40
CA THR A 24 3.34 -1.17 -6.25
C THR A 24 2.06 -0.96 -5.44
N ALA A 25 1.10 -0.23 -6.00
CA ALA A 25 -0.21 -0.04 -5.37
C ALA A 25 -0.89 -1.36 -4.99
N ALA A 26 -0.75 -2.41 -5.82
CA ALA A 26 -1.34 -3.72 -5.51
C ALA A 26 -0.71 -4.34 -4.26
N GLN A 27 0.62 -4.27 -4.13
CA GLN A 27 1.34 -4.80 -2.98
C GLN A 27 0.99 -4.04 -1.68
N LEU A 28 0.79 -2.72 -1.79
CA LEU A 28 0.40 -1.88 -0.65
C LEU A 28 -1.07 -2.11 -0.25
N CYS A 29 -1.96 -2.28 -1.23
CA CYS A 29 -3.34 -2.68 -0.97
C CYS A 29 -3.39 -4.01 -0.20
N THR A 30 -2.56 -4.98 -0.58
CA THR A 30 -2.42 -6.25 0.14
C THR A 30 -1.81 -6.07 1.53
N LYS A 31 -0.75 -5.26 1.69
CA LYS A 31 -0.09 -5.01 2.99
C LYS A 31 -1.06 -4.37 3.99
N TYR A 32 -1.75 -3.31 3.58
CA TYR A 32 -2.64 -2.53 4.44
C TYR A 32 -4.09 -3.02 4.44
N GLN A 33 -4.39 -4.10 3.70
CA GLN A 33 -5.75 -4.66 3.53
C GLN A 33 -6.78 -3.60 3.09
N VAL A 34 -6.35 -2.69 2.20
CA VAL A 34 -7.20 -1.61 1.66
C VAL A 34 -7.53 -1.83 0.19
N SER A 35 -8.68 -1.30 -0.23
CA SER A 35 -9.08 -1.27 -1.63
C SER A 35 -8.22 -0.29 -2.44
N ARG A 36 -8.09 -0.55 -3.74
CA ARG A 36 -7.33 0.33 -4.66
C ARG A 36 -7.89 1.75 -4.76
N THR A 37 -9.20 1.90 -4.59
CA THR A 37 -9.89 3.20 -4.51
C THR A 37 -9.50 3.98 -3.25
N THR A 38 -9.40 3.30 -2.10
CA THR A 38 -8.91 3.88 -0.85
C THR A 38 -7.46 4.31 -0.98
N TRP A 39 -6.61 3.44 -1.55
CA TRP A 39 -5.21 3.76 -1.84
C TRP A 39 -5.08 4.98 -2.75
N TRP A 40 -5.90 5.07 -3.80
CA TRP A 40 -5.89 6.23 -4.70
C TRP A 40 -6.28 7.51 -3.96
N ARG A 41 -7.33 7.50 -3.12
CA ARG A 41 -7.70 8.65 -2.29
C ARG A 41 -6.58 9.09 -1.36
N TRP A 42 -5.91 8.14 -0.71
CA TRP A 42 -4.74 8.43 0.12
C TRP A 42 -3.60 9.05 -0.69
N SER A 43 -3.33 8.52 -1.90
CA SER A 43 -2.31 9.08 -2.79
C SER A 43 -2.61 10.50 -3.28
N GLN A 44 -3.88 10.93 -3.24
CA GLN A 44 -4.30 12.30 -3.53
C GLN A 44 -4.30 13.19 -2.28
N SER A 45 -4.09 12.63 -1.09
CA SER A 45 -4.06 13.39 0.15
C SER A 45 -2.80 14.24 0.24
N PRO A 46 -2.89 15.53 0.64
CA PRO A 46 -1.72 16.35 0.88
C PRO A 46 -0.86 15.71 1.98
N GLY A 47 0.46 15.64 1.75
CA GLY A 47 1.42 15.02 2.67
C GLY A 47 1.63 13.52 2.47
N PHE A 48 0.85 12.84 1.63
CA PHE A 48 1.10 11.44 1.30
C PHE A 48 2.43 11.27 0.55
N PRO A 49 3.20 10.20 0.79
CA PRO A 49 4.50 10.01 0.15
C PRO A 49 4.41 10.05 -1.37
N ALA A 50 5.34 10.80 -1.96
CA ALA A 50 5.37 11.04 -3.40
C ALA A 50 5.55 9.73 -4.18
N PRO A 51 4.70 9.47 -5.19
CA PRO A 51 4.85 8.32 -6.06
C PRO A 51 6.13 8.41 -6.91
N MET A 52 6.96 7.38 -6.85
CA MET A 52 8.10 7.19 -7.74
C MET A 52 7.61 6.55 -9.05
N ARG A 53 7.73 7.26 -10.16
CA ARG A 53 7.35 6.74 -11.49
C ARG A 53 8.50 5.92 -12.06
N PHE A 54 8.25 4.65 -12.31
CA PHE A 54 9.15 3.74 -13.02
C PHE A 54 8.49 3.42 -14.37
N GLY A 55 8.73 4.28 -15.36
CA GLY A 55 8.04 4.22 -16.65
C GLY A 55 6.52 4.39 -16.50
N ARG A 56 5.75 3.39 -16.94
CA ARG A 56 4.28 3.36 -16.83
C ARG A 56 3.77 2.94 -15.45
N SER A 57 4.65 2.43 -14.58
CA SER A 57 4.26 1.94 -13.26
C SER A 57 4.64 2.92 -12.16
N VAL A 58 3.69 3.15 -11.26
CA VAL A 58 3.93 3.97 -10.07
C VAL A 58 4.27 3.06 -8.90
N ARG A 59 5.31 3.41 -8.16
CA ARG A 59 5.76 2.70 -6.97
C ARG A 59 5.93 3.66 -5.80
N TRP A 60 5.74 3.16 -4.59
CA TRP A 60 5.94 3.90 -3.36
C TRP A 60 7.01 3.21 -2.51
N SER A 61 7.70 4.00 -1.70
CA SER A 61 8.53 3.42 -0.64
C SER A 61 7.61 2.95 0.48
N PRO A 62 7.58 1.65 0.81
CA PRO A 62 6.73 1.15 1.88
C PRO A 62 7.07 1.80 3.23
N GLU A 63 8.34 2.15 3.49
CA GLU A 63 8.75 2.81 4.74
C GLU A 63 8.20 4.24 4.88
N ALA A 64 8.16 4.99 3.78
CA ALA A 64 7.61 6.35 3.78
C ALA A 64 6.10 6.35 3.98
N VAL A 65 5.41 5.35 3.41
CA VAL A 65 3.97 5.12 3.62
C VAL A 65 3.71 4.72 5.07
N ASP A 66 4.50 3.80 5.60
CA ASP A 66 4.41 3.38 7.00
C ASP A 66 4.57 4.57 7.94
N SER A 67 5.64 5.34 7.76
CA SER A 67 5.92 6.53 8.57
C SER A 67 4.80 7.56 8.50
N PHE A 68 4.17 7.74 7.33
CA PHE A 68 3.04 8.66 7.18
C PHE A 68 1.79 8.16 7.90
N LEU A 69 1.49 6.86 7.81
CA LEU A 69 0.35 6.26 8.50
C LEU A 69 0.54 6.25 10.01
N THR A 70 1.73 5.86 10.50
CA THR A 70 2.08 5.88 11.92
C THR A 70 2.03 7.30 12.49
N LYS A 71 2.44 8.32 11.72
CA LYS A 71 2.35 9.73 12.16
C LYS A 71 0.92 10.24 12.34
N GLN A 72 -0.09 9.61 11.73
CA GLN A 72 -1.49 10.01 11.87
C GLN A 72 -2.21 9.31 13.05
N GLU A 73 -1.57 8.34 13.71
CA GLU A 73 -2.12 7.66 14.90
C GLU A 73 -1.75 8.34 16.23
N GLY A 74 -1.17 9.55 16.22
CA GLY A 74 -0.85 10.35 17.41
C GLY A 74 -1.46 11.74 17.35
#